data_AF-A0A923CVG0-F1
#
_entry.id   AF-A0A923CVG0-F1
#
_cell.length_a   1.000
_cell.length_b   1.000
_cell.length_c   1.000
_cell.angle_alpha   90.00
_cell.angle_beta   90.00
_cell.angle_gamma   90.00
#
_symmetry.space_group_name_H-M   'P 1'
#
loop_
_entity.id
_entity.type
_entity.pdbx_description
1 polymer ?
#
loop_
_entity_poly.entity_id
_entity_poly.type
_entity_poly.pdbx_seq_one_letter_code
_entity_poly.pdbx_strand_id
1 'polypeptide(L)'
;MLKYLQDSNIVIYTMKNRPLQAKKSFLRHHGQMGIFVVTLSALVFGVENSQQVGRNLAGIKTIAVMREVLLFDDKAAFYFGQIRAELYIVIPANVSCLWIIGRRLQWN
;
A
#
# COMPACT_ATOMS: atom_id res chain seq x y z
N MET A 1 0.99 13.80 -11.24
CA MET A 1 1.58 14.03 -9.90
C MET A 1 0.89 13.10 -8.92
N LEU A 2 1.67 12.39 -8.10
CA LEU A 2 1.16 11.48 -7.09
C LEU A 2 0.37 12.23 -6.02
N LYS A 3 -0.84 11.76 -5.70
CA LYS A 3 -1.74 12.35 -4.69
C LYS A 3 -2.17 11.37 -3.62
N TYR A 4 -2.23 10.07 -3.94
CA TYR A 4 -2.79 9.06 -3.06
C TYR A 4 -1.81 7.90 -2.87
N LEU A 5 -1.46 7.63 -1.62
CA LEU A 5 -0.75 6.42 -1.23
C LEU A 5 -1.75 5.36 -0.79
N GLN A 6 -1.58 4.13 -1.25
CA GLN A 6 -2.61 3.10 -1.11
C GLN A 6 -2.18 2.03 -0.11
N ASP A 7 -3.09 1.72 0.81
CA ASP A 7 -2.95 0.59 1.73
C ASP A 7 -3.23 -0.75 1.02
N SER A 8 -2.68 -1.84 1.57
CA SER A 8 -2.85 -3.19 1.03
C SER A 8 -4.33 -3.59 0.93
N ASN A 9 -5.17 -3.21 1.91
CA ASN A 9 -6.59 -3.52 1.91
C ASN A 9 -7.31 -2.88 0.71
N ILE A 10 -7.00 -1.61 0.41
CA ILE A 10 -7.60 -0.91 -0.73
C ILE A 10 -7.19 -1.57 -2.05
N VAL A 11 -5.93 -2.02 -2.16
CA VAL A 11 -5.46 -2.77 -3.32
C VAL A 11 -6.24 -4.09 -3.46
N ILE A 12 -6.37 -4.86 -2.38
CA ILE A 12 -7.11 -6.13 -2.35
C ILE A 12 -8.59 -5.93 -2.72
N TYR A 13 -9.25 -4.92 -2.16
CA TYR A 13 -10.64 -4.59 -2.47
C TYR A 13 -10.84 -4.21 -3.93
N THR A 14 -9.89 -3.45 -4.49
CA THR A 14 -9.89 -3.08 -5.90
C THR A 14 -9.75 -4.33 -6.78
N MET A 15 -8.82 -5.24 -6.46
CA MET A 15 -8.65 -6.52 -7.17
C MET A 15 -9.91 -7.38 -7.14
N LYS A 16 -10.54 -7.47 -5.96
CA LYS A 16 -11.75 -8.26 -5.75
C LYS A 16 -13.02 -7.60 -6.30
N ASN A 17 -12.92 -6.38 -6.86
CA ASN A 17 -14.04 -5.56 -7.30
C ASN A 17 -15.13 -5.37 -6.22
N ARG A 18 -14.72 -5.34 -4.94
CA ARG A 18 -15.65 -5.25 -3.79
C ARG A 18 -15.11 -4.29 -2.74
N PRO A 19 -15.80 -3.17 -2.44
CA PRO A 19 -17.03 -2.70 -3.10
C PRO A 19 -16.75 -2.17 -4.52
N LEU A 20 -17.76 -2.16 -5.39
CA LEU A 20 -17.64 -1.62 -6.76
C LEU A 20 -17.17 -0.15 -6.78
N GLN A 21 -17.49 0.59 -5.73
CA GLN A 21 -17.06 1.97 -5.52
C GLN A 21 -15.54 2.10 -5.42
N ALA A 22 -14.85 1.11 -4.82
CA ALA A 22 -13.39 1.10 -4.74
C ALA A 22 -12.77 1.04 -6.14
N LYS A 23 -13.29 0.18 -7.01
CA LYS A 23 -12.85 0.10 -8.42
C LYS A 23 -13.12 1.41 -9.18
N LYS A 24 -14.32 1.99 -9.02
CA LYS A 24 -14.65 3.27 -9.67
C LYS A 24 -13.72 4.40 -9.23
N SER A 25 -13.43 4.48 -7.93
CA SER A 25 -12.49 5.46 -7.39
C SER A 25 -11.06 5.22 -7.89
N PHE A 26 -10.63 3.96 -7.94
CA PHE A 26 -9.33 3.58 -8.50
C PHE A 26 -9.19 4.07 -9.95
N LEU A 27 -10.16 3.77 -10.81
CA LEU A 27 -10.10 4.21 -12.21
C LEU A 27 -10.12 5.73 -12.36
N ARG A 28 -10.89 6.43 -11.50
CA ARG A 28 -10.97 7.90 -11.53
C ARG A 28 -9.64 8.58 -11.22
N HIS A 29 -8.85 8.03 -10.31
CA HIS A 29 -7.58 8.62 -9.87
C HIS A 29 -6.36 7.97 -10.52
N HIS A 30 -6.54 7.32 -11.67
CA HIS A 30 -5.46 6.67 -12.40
C HIS A 30 -4.28 7.64 -12.64
N GLY A 31 -3.05 7.17 -12.46
CA GLY A 31 -1.83 8.00 -12.56
C GLY A 31 -1.60 8.99 -11.41
N GLN A 32 -2.47 9.03 -10.41
CA GLN A 32 -2.32 9.84 -9.18
C GLN A 32 -2.08 8.97 -7.94
N MET A 33 -1.95 7.66 -8.11
CA MET A 33 -1.86 6.70 -7.01
C MET A 33 -0.54 5.94 -7.02
N GLY A 34 -0.08 5.59 -5.83
CA GLY A 34 1.14 4.83 -5.60
C GLY A 34 1.03 3.89 -4.41
N ILE A 35 2.00 3.00 -4.32
CA ILE A 35 2.18 2.06 -3.19
C ILE A 35 3.64 2.06 -2.77
N PHE A 36 3.91 1.83 -1.50
CA PHE A 36 5.29 1.54 -1.08
C PHE A 36 5.68 0.11 -1.47
N VAL A 37 6.98 -0.08 -1.74
CA VAL A 37 7.56 -1.41 -2.00
C VAL A 37 7.29 -2.40 -0.86
N VAL A 38 7.21 -1.91 0.39
CA VAL A 38 6.84 -2.72 1.57
C VAL A 38 5.39 -3.22 1.49
N THR A 39 4.48 -2.42 0.92
CA THR A 39 3.10 -2.87 0.65
C THR A 39 3.06 -3.92 -0.42
N LEU A 40 3.84 -3.69 -1.50
CA LEU A 40 3.91 -4.63 -2.60
C LEU A 40 4.45 -5.98 -2.14
N SER A 41 5.49 -6.00 -1.30
CA SER A 41 6.03 -7.26 -0.77
C SER A 41 5.02 -8.01 0.09
N ALA A 42 4.26 -7.33 0.94
CA ALA A 42 3.19 -7.94 1.74
C ALA A 42 2.07 -8.52 0.85
N LEU A 43 1.70 -7.81 -0.23
CA LEU A 43 0.71 -8.28 -1.20
C LEU A 43 1.21 -9.51 -1.97
N VAL A 44 2.47 -9.51 -2.41
CA VAL A 44 3.09 -10.65 -3.09
C VAL A 44 3.16 -11.85 -2.15
N PHE A 45 3.57 -11.67 -0.90
CA PHE A 45 3.51 -12.73 0.11
C PHE A 45 2.08 -13.32 0.23
N GLY A 46 1.07 -12.46 0.31
CA GLY A 46 -0.33 -12.90 0.35
C GLY A 46 -0.78 -13.68 -0.89
N VAL A 47 -0.22 -13.39 -2.06
CA VAL A 47 -0.44 -14.15 -3.30
C VAL A 47 0.25 -15.51 -3.25
N GLU A 48 1.53 -15.56 -2.90
CA GLU A 48 2.32 -16.79 -2.81
C GLU A 48 1.77 -17.75 -1.76
N ASN A 49 1.21 -17.21 -0.67
CA ASN A 49 0.56 -18.00 0.38
C ASN A 49 -0.92 -18.36 0.08
N SER A 50 -1.39 -18.17 -1.16
CA SER A 50 -2.78 -18.44 -1.54
C SER A 50 -2.93 -19.73 -2.35
N GLN A 51 -4.14 -20.31 -2.37
CA GLN A 51 -4.42 -21.51 -3.16
C GLN A 51 -4.39 -21.26 -4.69
N GLN A 52 -4.50 -20.00 -5.13
CA GLN A 52 -4.58 -19.64 -6.56
C GLN A 52 -3.44 -18.67 -6.95
N VAL A 53 -2.19 -19.06 -6.66
CA VAL A 53 -0.99 -18.24 -6.87
C VAL A 53 -0.94 -17.62 -8.26
N GLY A 54 -1.02 -18.45 -9.32
CA GLY A 54 -0.86 -17.97 -10.70
C GLY A 54 -1.87 -16.90 -11.11
N ARG A 55 -3.16 -17.09 -10.75
CA ARG A 55 -4.22 -16.12 -11.02
C ARG A 55 -4.00 -14.82 -10.23
N ASN A 56 -3.65 -14.94 -8.96
CA ASN A 56 -3.51 -13.79 -8.07
C ASN A 56 -2.26 -12.96 -8.41
N LEU A 57 -1.18 -13.62 -8.84
CA LEU A 57 0.06 -12.95 -9.25
C LEU A 57 -0.14 -12.10 -10.51
N ALA A 58 -0.91 -12.59 -11.48
CA ALA A 58 -1.27 -11.82 -12.67
C ALA A 58 -2.05 -10.54 -12.30
N GLY A 59 -2.98 -10.65 -11.33
CA GLY A 59 -3.72 -9.50 -10.81
C GLY A 59 -2.82 -8.46 -10.13
N ILE A 60 -1.89 -8.89 -9.29
CA ILE A 60 -0.94 -7.98 -8.61
C ILE A 60 -0.02 -7.28 -9.62
N LYS A 61 0.55 -8.02 -10.59
CA LYS A 61 1.41 -7.42 -11.62
C LYS A 61 0.67 -6.35 -12.42
N THR A 62 -0.58 -6.64 -12.80
CA THR A 62 -1.44 -5.70 -13.52
C THR A 62 -1.68 -4.42 -12.73
N ILE A 63 -1.93 -4.52 -11.42
CA ILE A 63 -2.09 -3.34 -10.55
C ILE A 63 -0.78 -2.60 -10.33
N ALA A 64 0.33 -3.30 -10.14
CA ALA A 64 1.63 -2.70 -9.93
C ALA A 64 2.04 -1.82 -11.12
N VAL A 65 1.72 -2.24 -12.35
CA VAL A 65 1.97 -1.45 -13.57
C VAL A 65 1.10 -0.18 -13.64
N MET A 66 -0.12 -0.20 -13.10
CA MET A 66 -1.04 0.94 -13.13
C MET A 66 -0.73 2.04 -12.09
N ARG A 67 0.33 1.88 -11.29
CA ARG A 67 0.65 2.78 -10.18
C ARG A 67 2.15 3.03 -10.09
N GLU A 68 2.52 4.08 -9.37
CA GLU A 68 3.91 4.31 -9.00
C GLU A 68 4.29 3.45 -7.79
N VAL A 69 5.41 2.73 -7.86
CA VAL A 69 5.95 1.98 -6.72
C VAL A 69 7.05 2.82 -6.08
N LEU A 70 6.78 3.32 -4.88
CA LEU A 70 7.73 4.12 -4.10
C LEU A 70 8.70 3.20 -3.35
N LEU A 71 9.99 3.50 -3.47
CA LEU A 71 11.04 2.84 -2.71
C LEU A 71 11.00 3.29 -1.24
N PHE A 72 11.44 2.41 -0.36
CA PHE A 72 11.65 2.73 1.04
C PHE A 72 13.14 3.04 1.23
N ASP A 73 13.48 4.32 1.13
CA ASP A 73 14.85 4.83 1.22
C ASP A 73 15.22 5.23 2.66
N ASP A 74 16.44 5.71 2.85
CA ASP A 74 16.96 6.11 4.16
C ASP A 74 16.10 7.20 4.81
N LYS A 75 15.62 8.18 4.03
CA LYS A 75 14.75 9.25 4.54
C LYS A 75 13.44 8.68 5.07
N ALA A 76 12.80 7.79 4.30
CA ALA A 76 11.59 7.10 4.74
C ALA A 76 11.85 6.27 6.02
N ALA A 77 13.02 5.64 6.14
CA ALA A 77 13.41 4.89 7.32
C ALA A 77 13.52 5.77 8.58
N PHE A 78 14.18 6.93 8.49
CA PHE A 78 14.29 7.86 9.62
C PHE A 78 12.92 8.38 10.07
N TYR A 79 12.06 8.81 9.13
CA TYR A 79 10.71 9.26 9.47
C TYR A 79 9.86 8.14 10.07
N PHE A 80 9.95 6.93 9.52
CA PHE A 80 9.25 5.78 10.03
C PHE A 80 9.66 5.48 11.49
N GLY A 81 10.96 5.51 11.80
CA GLY A 81 11.47 5.28 13.15
C GLY A 81 10.93 6.28 14.17
N GLN A 82 10.92 7.58 13.81
CA GLN A 82 10.40 8.65 14.67
C GLN A 82 8.91 8.44 15.00
N ILE A 83 8.08 8.29 13.96
CA ILE A 83 6.64 8.16 14.14
C ILE A 83 6.33 6.83 14.87
N ARG A 84 7.09 5.76 14.61
CA ARG A 84 6.93 4.50 15.35
C ARG A 84 7.23 4.67 16.82
N ALA A 85 8.30 5.37 17.19
CA ALA A 85 8.62 5.62 18.59
C ALA A 85 7.49 6.40 19.31
N GLU A 86 6.93 7.41 18.65
CA GLU A 86 5.78 8.18 19.16
C GLU A 86 4.54 7.30 19.34
N LEU A 87 4.23 6.44 18.36
CA LEU A 87 3.03 5.59 18.40
C LEU A 87 3.16 4.38 19.33
N TYR A 88 4.38 3.89 19.56
CA TYR A 88 4.62 2.72 20.39
C TYR A 88 4.15 2.91 21.84
N ILE A 89 4.10 4.17 22.29
CA ILE A 89 3.57 4.57 23.60
C ILE A 89 2.09 4.20 23.74
N VAL A 90 1.32 4.21 22.64
CA VAL A 90 -0.14 4.01 22.63
C VAL A 90 -0.53 2.63 22.07
N ILE A 91 0.21 2.12 21.06
CA ILE A 91 -0.08 0.85 20.40
C ILE A 91 1.22 0.04 20.28
N PRO A 92 1.48 -0.90 21.21
CA PRO A 92 2.72 -1.69 21.21
C PRO A 92 2.80 -2.79 20.14
N ALA A 93 1.74 -3.00 19.34
CA ALA A 93 1.66 -4.09 18.38
C ALA A 93 2.12 -3.71 16.96
N ASN A 94 2.58 -4.71 16.20
CA ASN A 94 3.14 -4.71 14.84
C ASN A 94 2.48 -3.70 13.88
N VAL A 95 2.95 -2.45 13.90
CA VAL A 95 2.43 -1.40 13.01
C VAL A 95 3.09 -1.57 11.64
N SER A 96 2.27 -1.86 10.63
CA SER A 96 2.73 -1.89 9.24
C SER A 96 3.29 -0.53 8.84
N CYS A 97 4.40 -0.51 8.09
CA CYS A 97 5.10 0.73 7.69
C CYS A 97 4.18 1.78 7.03
N LEU A 98 3.10 1.31 6.39
CA LEU A 98 2.06 2.11 5.75
C LEU A 98 1.27 3.01 6.69
N TRP A 99 0.84 2.50 7.85
CA TRP A 99 0.02 3.26 8.80
C TRP A 99 0.79 4.44 9.38
N ILE A 100 2.09 4.26 9.56
CA ILE A 100 2.99 5.21 10.19
C ILE A 100 3.38 6.32 9.20
N ILE A 101 3.83 5.96 8.00
CA ILE A 101 4.26 6.93 6.99
C ILE A 101 3.08 7.76 6.47
N GLY A 102 1.89 7.14 6.31
CA GLY A 102 0.68 7.83 5.85
C GLY A 102 0.16 8.92 6.79
N ARG A 103 0.48 8.86 8.10
CA ARG A 103 0.00 9.84 9.09
C ARG A 103 0.77 11.17 9.06
N ARG A 104 2.02 11.17 8.56
CA ARG A 104 2.84 12.40 8.39
C ARG A 104 2.87 12.87 6.93
N LEU A 105 2.67 11.98 5.97
CA LEU A 105 2.50 12.30 4.55
C LEU A 105 1.06 12.67 4.19
N GLN A 106 0.33 13.36 5.06
CA GLN A 106 -0.68 14.30 4.58
C GLN A 106 0.08 15.46 3.94
N TRP A 107 0.55 15.23 2.71
CA TRP A 107 1.14 16.24 1.84
C TRP A 107 0.14 17.41 1.75
N ASN A 108 0.58 18.60 2.17
CA ASN A 108 -0.13 19.89 2.20
C ASN A 108 -1.40 19.99 1.36
#